data_AF-A0A8C6QPQ2-F1
#
_entry.id   AF-A0A8C6QPQ2-F1
#
_cell.length_a   1.000
_cell.length_b   1.000
_cell.length_c   1.000
_cell.angle_alpha   90.00
_cell.angle_beta   90.00
_cell.angle_gamma   90.00
#
_symmetry.space_group_name_H-M   'P 1'
#
loop_
_entity.id
_entity.type
_entity.pdbx_description
1 polymer ?
#
loop_
_entity_poly.entity_id
_entity_poly.type
_entity_poly.pdbx_seq_one_letter_code
_entity_poly.pdbx_strand_id
1 'polypeptide(L)'
;MLLLARRPARAKDPGRIGRSPRPGRSPPWSPAWLCFGALAVCQAAWAGDWPSSGRPLPPCQEKDYHFEYTECDSSGSRWRVAIPNSAVDCSGLPDPVRGKECTFSCASGEYLEMKNQVCSKCVEGTYSLGSGIKFDEWDELPAGFSNIATFMDTVVGPSDSRPDGCNNSSWIPRGNYIESNRDDCTVSLIYAVHLKKSGYVFFEYQYVDNNIFFEFFEKEDHFESVQLKSSRSPNI
;
A
#
# COMPACT_ATOMS: atom_id res chain seq x y z
N MET A 1 -16.02 -22.93 11.64
CA MET A 1 -16.26 -21.99 10.54
C MET A 1 -16.51 -20.61 11.13
N LEU A 2 -15.56 -19.72 10.86
CA LEU A 2 -15.60 -18.29 11.21
C LEU A 2 -16.25 -17.55 10.04
N LEU A 3 -17.24 -16.72 10.30
CA LEU A 3 -17.79 -15.79 9.31
C LEU A 3 -17.57 -14.37 9.83
N LEU A 4 -16.74 -13.63 9.12
CA LEU A 4 -16.61 -12.18 9.19
C LEU A 4 -17.49 -11.60 8.06
N ALA A 5 -18.70 -11.16 8.37
CA ALA A 5 -19.61 -10.64 7.34
C ALA A 5 -19.62 -9.11 7.35
N ARG A 6 -19.54 -8.51 6.15
CA ARG A 6 -19.77 -7.08 5.95
C ARG A 6 -21.23 -6.84 5.52
N ARG A 7 -21.84 -5.78 6.03
CA ARG A 7 -23.09 -5.22 5.47
C ARG A 7 -22.75 -4.33 4.25
N PRO A 8 -23.42 -4.48 3.10
CA PRO A 8 -23.18 -3.61 1.95
C PRO A 8 -23.92 -2.27 2.09
N ALA A 9 -23.20 -1.17 1.92
CA ALA A 9 -23.76 0.16 1.69
C ALA A 9 -23.94 0.38 0.17
N ARG A 10 -25.11 0.90 -0.18
CA ARG A 10 -25.61 1.12 -1.55
C ARG A 10 -24.87 2.28 -2.23
N ALA A 11 -24.04 2.00 -3.24
CA ALA A 11 -23.43 3.01 -4.09
C ALA A 11 -24.32 3.35 -5.30
N LYS A 12 -24.42 4.64 -5.61
CA LYS A 12 -25.24 5.24 -6.66
C LYS A 12 -24.31 5.82 -7.73
N ASP A 13 -24.53 5.38 -8.96
CA ASP A 13 -23.83 5.73 -10.20
C ASP A 13 -23.97 7.22 -10.57
N PRO A 14 -22.96 7.84 -11.22
CA PRO A 14 -23.31 8.63 -12.40
C PRO A 14 -22.27 8.60 -13.54
N GLY A 15 -22.76 8.31 -14.75
CA GLY A 15 -23.05 9.40 -15.71
C GLY A 15 -21.89 9.94 -16.56
N ARG A 16 -21.76 9.36 -17.76
CA ARG A 16 -20.93 9.75 -18.92
C ARG A 16 -21.31 11.13 -19.53
N ILE A 17 -20.31 11.95 -19.84
CA ILE A 17 -20.34 13.14 -20.75
C ILE A 17 -19.00 13.11 -21.52
N GLY A 18 -18.79 13.47 -22.79
CA GLY A 18 -19.52 14.15 -23.86
C GLY A 18 -18.44 14.59 -24.87
N ARG A 19 -18.67 14.42 -26.18
CA ARG A 19 -17.68 14.53 -27.28
C ARG A 19 -17.50 15.97 -27.81
N SER A 20 -16.41 16.15 -28.58
CA SER A 20 -16.19 17.10 -29.72
C SER A 20 -15.27 18.31 -29.44
N PRO A 21 -14.70 19.05 -30.44
CA PRO A 21 -14.40 18.74 -31.87
C PRO A 21 -12.93 19.03 -32.29
N ARG A 22 -12.60 18.63 -33.53
CA ARG A 22 -11.37 18.95 -34.29
C ARG A 22 -11.29 20.42 -34.73
N PRO A 23 -10.08 20.93 -35.00
CA PRO A 23 -9.80 21.77 -36.18
C PRO A 23 -8.62 21.16 -36.96
N GLY A 24 -8.28 21.49 -38.21
CA GLY A 24 -8.69 22.50 -39.17
C GLY A 24 -7.73 22.29 -40.36
N ARG A 25 -8.25 22.38 -41.58
CA ARG A 25 -7.54 22.10 -42.83
C ARG A 25 -7.26 23.42 -43.53
N SER A 26 -6.02 23.68 -43.94
CA SER A 26 -5.68 24.73 -44.91
C SER A 26 -4.41 24.37 -45.72
N PRO A 27 -4.25 24.92 -46.94
CA PRO A 27 -3.62 24.26 -48.08
C PRO A 27 -2.21 24.79 -48.44
N PRO A 28 -1.50 24.19 -49.42
CA PRO A 28 -0.10 24.50 -49.73
C PRO A 28 0.05 25.31 -51.02
N TRP A 29 0.81 26.40 -50.99
CA TRP A 29 1.33 27.03 -52.22
C TRP A 29 2.80 27.39 -52.02
N SER A 30 3.67 26.73 -52.77
CA SER A 30 4.99 27.25 -53.18
C SER A 30 4.79 28.11 -54.44
N PRO A 31 5.74 28.99 -54.83
CA PRO A 31 6.90 28.50 -55.58
C PRO A 31 8.24 29.25 -55.36
N ALA A 32 9.27 28.53 -55.79
CA ALA A 32 10.67 28.85 -55.98
C ALA A 32 11.02 30.23 -56.52
N TRP A 33 12.16 30.77 -56.07
CA TRP A 33 13.08 31.56 -56.91
C TRP A 33 14.52 31.03 -56.75
N LEU A 34 15.18 30.95 -57.91
CA LEU A 34 16.48 30.39 -58.23
C LEU A 34 17.65 31.35 -57.89
N CYS A 35 18.86 30.78 -57.76
CA CYS A 35 20.09 31.10 -58.52
C CYS A 35 21.34 30.64 -57.73
N PHE A 36 22.06 29.60 -58.19
CA PHE A 36 23.22 29.62 -59.09
C PHE A 36 24.48 30.31 -58.52
N GLY A 37 25.56 29.53 -58.35
CA GLY A 37 26.90 30.04 -58.08
C GLY A 37 27.88 28.94 -57.65
N ALA A 38 28.92 28.72 -58.45
CA ALA A 38 29.83 27.58 -58.42
C ALA A 38 31.00 27.69 -57.42
N LEU A 39 31.73 26.56 -57.31
CA LEU A 39 33.14 26.40 -56.94
C LEU A 39 33.54 26.40 -55.45
N ALA A 40 33.79 25.17 -54.99
CA ALA A 40 34.94 24.71 -54.21
C ALA A 40 35.75 25.77 -53.44
N VAL A 41 35.60 25.76 -52.12
CA VAL A 41 36.70 25.99 -51.18
C VAL A 41 36.55 24.98 -50.05
N CYS A 42 37.46 24.00 -49.99
CA CYS A 42 37.67 23.21 -48.79
C CYS A 42 38.18 24.12 -47.68
N GLN A 43 37.39 24.30 -46.62
CA GLN A 43 37.90 24.83 -45.35
C GLN A 43 37.81 23.73 -44.30
N ALA A 44 38.99 23.33 -43.84
CA ALA A 44 39.20 22.56 -42.62
C ALA A 44 38.99 23.46 -41.38
N ALA A 45 38.79 22.80 -40.23
CA ALA A 45 38.34 23.34 -38.95
C ALA A 45 36.82 23.61 -38.98
N TRP A 46 36.00 23.10 -38.08
CA TRP A 46 36.21 23.01 -36.64
C TRP A 46 35.76 21.64 -36.14
N ALA A 47 36.53 21.04 -35.23
CA ALA A 47 35.94 20.15 -34.23
C ALA A 47 34.91 21.00 -33.48
N GLY A 48 33.65 20.87 -33.90
CA GLY A 48 32.54 21.39 -33.10
C GLY A 48 32.52 20.58 -31.84
N ASP A 49 33.15 21.10 -30.78
CA ASP A 49 32.68 20.84 -29.43
C ASP A 49 31.19 21.12 -29.47
N TRP A 50 30.38 20.06 -29.53
CA TRP A 50 28.99 20.16 -29.17
C TRP A 50 29.02 20.66 -27.72
N PRO A 51 28.53 21.86 -27.41
CA PRO A 51 28.26 22.16 -26.03
C PRO A 51 27.21 21.15 -25.63
N SER A 52 27.62 20.17 -24.83
CA SER A 52 26.71 19.39 -23.99
C SER A 52 25.82 20.44 -23.35
N SER A 53 24.63 20.59 -23.92
CA SER A 53 23.65 21.53 -23.46
C SER A 53 23.05 20.90 -22.22
N GLY A 54 23.82 20.88 -21.14
CA GLY A 54 23.29 20.78 -19.79
C GLY A 54 22.52 22.06 -19.54
N ARG A 55 21.36 22.21 -20.19
CA ARG A 55 20.42 23.27 -19.84
C ARG A 55 20.10 23.05 -18.37
N PRO A 56 20.27 24.06 -17.50
CA PRO A 56 19.87 23.96 -16.12
C PRO A 56 18.42 23.49 -16.06
N LEU A 57 18.18 22.38 -15.36
CA LEU A 57 16.83 21.83 -15.21
C LEU A 57 15.94 22.89 -14.56
N PRO A 58 14.68 23.03 -14.99
CA PRO A 58 13.77 24.00 -14.40
C PRO A 58 13.58 23.73 -12.89
N PRO A 59 13.26 24.76 -12.09
CA PRO A 59 12.94 24.57 -10.68
C PRO A 59 11.69 23.70 -10.54
N CYS A 60 11.71 22.73 -9.62
CA CYS A 60 10.56 21.87 -9.34
C CYS A 60 9.36 22.68 -8.82
N GLN A 61 8.16 22.44 -9.35
CA GLN A 61 6.92 22.99 -8.78
C GLN A 61 6.31 22.00 -7.77
N GLU A 62 5.41 22.48 -6.91
CA GLU A 62 4.75 21.65 -5.87
C GLU A 62 4.02 20.40 -6.40
N LYS A 63 3.66 20.36 -7.68
CA LYS A 63 3.01 19.22 -8.34
C LYS A 63 4.01 18.19 -8.88
N ASP A 64 5.28 18.56 -8.99
CA ASP A 64 6.34 17.77 -9.62
C ASP A 64 7.05 16.86 -8.60
N TYR A 65 6.80 17.06 -7.30
CA TYR A 65 7.32 16.25 -6.21
C TYR A 65 6.24 15.97 -5.16
N HIS A 66 6.45 14.92 -4.37
CA HIS A 66 5.65 14.62 -3.18
C HIS A 66 6.57 14.53 -1.97
N PHE A 67 5.98 14.55 -0.76
CA PHE A 67 6.74 14.45 0.47
C PHE A 67 6.58 13.06 1.08
N GLU A 68 7.70 12.47 1.46
CA GLU A 68 7.73 11.22 2.22
C GLU A 68 8.55 11.38 3.50
N TYR A 69 8.31 10.47 4.44
CA TYR A 69 9.16 10.36 5.62
C TYR A 69 10.23 9.31 5.39
N THR A 70 11.45 9.61 5.82
CA THR A 70 12.49 8.59 5.96
C THR A 70 12.12 7.58 7.03
N GLU A 71 12.86 6.48 7.03
CA GLU A 71 12.89 5.57 8.17
C GLU A 71 13.30 6.28 9.46
N CYS A 72 12.90 5.69 10.58
CA CYS A 72 13.19 6.18 11.91
C CYS A 72 14.64 5.87 12.27
N ASP A 73 15.35 6.87 12.80
CA ASP A 73 16.64 6.63 13.43
C ASP A 73 16.49 5.99 14.81
N SER A 74 17.60 5.56 15.40
CA SER A 74 17.64 4.98 16.75
C SER A 74 17.19 5.94 17.86
N SER A 75 17.12 7.25 17.59
CA SER A 75 16.60 8.27 18.50
C SER A 75 15.10 8.52 18.34
N GLY A 76 14.43 7.82 17.41
CA GLY A 76 13.01 8.02 17.10
C GLY A 76 12.71 9.28 16.27
N SER A 77 13.75 9.93 15.73
CA SER A 77 13.65 11.05 14.81
C SER A 77 13.60 10.54 13.36
N ARG A 78 12.98 11.33 12.49
CA ARG A 78 12.94 11.07 11.05
C ARG A 78 12.88 12.38 10.29
N TRP A 79 13.10 12.33 8.98
CA TRP A 79 13.12 13.50 8.11
C TRP A 79 11.97 13.45 7.12
N ARG A 80 11.40 14.61 6.82
CA ARG A 80 10.49 14.78 5.69
C ARG A 80 11.30 15.24 4.50
N VAL A 81 11.30 14.44 3.45
CA VAL A 81 12.07 14.68 2.22
C VAL A 81 11.11 14.89 1.05
N ALA A 82 11.49 15.78 0.13
CA ALA A 82 10.79 15.94 -1.14
C ALA A 82 11.34 14.92 -2.15
N ILE A 83 10.47 14.10 -2.70
CA ILE A 83 10.79 13.08 -3.70
C ILE A 83 10.17 13.49 -5.03
N PRO A 84 10.98 13.67 -6.09
CA PRO A 84 10.45 14.02 -7.40
C PRO A 84 9.62 12.87 -7.97
N ASN A 85 8.51 13.22 -8.60
CA ASN A 85 7.69 12.26 -9.32
C ASN A 85 8.49 11.75 -10.53
N SER A 86 8.44 10.45 -10.81
CA SER A 86 9.26 9.77 -11.82
C SER A 86 9.14 10.33 -13.25
N ALA A 87 8.17 11.21 -13.52
CA ALA A 87 7.91 11.83 -14.80
C ALA A 87 8.62 13.18 -15.02
N VAL A 88 9.32 13.74 -14.02
CA VAL A 88 9.88 15.10 -14.09
C VAL A 88 11.35 15.14 -13.68
N ASP A 89 12.21 15.53 -14.62
CA ASP A 89 13.56 15.99 -14.33
C ASP A 89 13.52 17.49 -14.00
N CYS A 90 13.61 17.82 -12.71
CA CYS A 90 13.65 19.19 -12.21
C CYS A 90 14.73 19.34 -11.13
N SER A 91 15.20 20.58 -10.92
CA SER A 91 16.19 20.91 -9.89
C SER A 91 15.61 21.80 -8.79
N GLY A 92 16.25 21.90 -7.63
CA GLY A 92 15.80 22.79 -6.54
C GLY A 92 14.62 22.25 -5.73
N LEU A 93 14.69 20.98 -5.32
CA LEU A 93 13.74 20.43 -4.36
C LEU A 93 13.86 21.12 -2.99
N PRO A 94 12.76 21.25 -2.24
CA PRO A 94 12.80 21.78 -0.87
C PRO A 94 13.76 21.01 0.03
N ASP A 95 14.46 21.74 0.90
CA ASP A 95 15.38 21.12 1.87
C ASP A 95 14.64 20.17 2.83
N PRO A 96 15.27 19.04 3.21
CA PRO A 96 14.71 18.14 4.20
C PRO A 96 14.48 18.84 5.54
N VAL A 97 13.28 18.70 6.09
CA VAL A 97 12.96 19.23 7.43
C VAL A 97 12.78 18.09 8.42
N ARG A 98 13.07 18.37 9.69
CA ARG A 98 12.81 17.40 10.76
C ARG A 98 11.33 17.02 10.75
N GLY A 99 11.07 15.72 10.78
CA GLY A 99 9.75 15.13 10.81
C GLY A 99 9.13 15.10 12.20
N LYS A 100 7.85 14.73 12.25
CA LYS A 100 7.22 14.31 13.51
C LYS A 100 7.88 13.03 14.01
N GLU A 101 7.91 12.86 15.33
CA GLU A 101 8.44 11.66 15.99
C GLU A 101 7.81 10.37 15.46
N CYS A 102 8.53 9.25 15.57
CA CYS A 102 8.06 7.97 15.04
C CYS A 102 6.85 7.40 15.78
N THR A 103 6.66 7.80 17.04
CA THR A 103 5.49 7.49 17.88
C THR A 103 4.29 8.40 17.57
N PHE A 104 4.46 9.45 16.76
CA PHE A 104 3.38 10.37 16.43
C PHE A 104 2.33 9.71 15.51
N SER A 105 1.06 9.93 15.84
CA SER A 105 -0.09 9.42 15.08
C SER A 105 -1.22 10.44 15.11
N CYS A 106 -1.88 10.68 13.97
CA CYS A 106 -3.11 11.48 13.93
C CYS A 106 -4.28 10.72 14.57
N ALA A 107 -5.30 11.46 14.99
CA ALA A 107 -6.51 10.88 15.56
C ALA A 107 -7.36 10.18 14.48
N SER A 108 -8.29 9.33 14.92
CA SER A 108 -9.26 8.70 14.01
C SER A 108 -10.07 9.77 13.26
N GLY A 109 -10.26 9.57 11.96
CA GLY A 109 -10.89 10.54 11.07
C GLY A 109 -10.00 11.71 10.66
N GLU A 110 -8.71 11.67 11.00
CA GLU A 110 -7.70 12.61 10.52
C GLU A 110 -6.58 11.90 9.76
N TYR A 111 -6.01 12.58 8.77
CA TYR A 111 -4.83 12.14 8.04
C TYR A 111 -3.70 13.16 8.23
N LEU A 112 -2.47 12.68 8.11
CA LEU A 112 -1.29 13.54 8.22
C LEU A 112 -1.03 14.23 6.88
N GLU A 113 -1.23 15.54 6.83
CA GLU A 113 -0.87 16.35 5.67
C GLU A 113 0.66 16.54 5.64
N MET A 114 1.32 15.90 4.67
CA MET A 114 2.78 15.89 4.60
C MET A 114 3.39 17.27 4.33
N LYS A 115 2.69 18.17 3.62
CA LYS A 115 3.21 19.52 3.33
C LYS A 115 3.54 20.30 4.60
N ASN A 116 2.61 20.32 5.55
CA ASN A 116 2.70 21.11 6.79
C ASN A 116 2.98 20.26 8.03
N GLN A 117 2.96 18.94 7.89
CA GLN A 117 3.03 17.98 9.00
C GLN A 117 1.91 18.20 10.05
N VAL A 118 0.71 18.57 9.59
CA VAL A 118 -0.48 18.83 10.42
C VAL A 118 -1.52 17.73 10.19
N CYS A 119 -2.23 17.33 11.24
CA CYS A 119 -3.36 16.42 11.11
C CYS A 119 -4.60 17.19 10.62
N SER A 120 -5.12 16.80 9.46
CA SER A 120 -6.31 17.39 8.84
C SER A 120 -7.43 16.35 8.79
N LYS A 121 -8.69 16.80 8.81
CA LYS A 121 -9.86 15.91 8.77
C LYS A 121 -9.98 15.23 7.40
N CYS A 122 -10.35 13.95 7.40
CA CYS A 122 -10.67 13.21 6.19
C CYS A 122 -11.84 13.86 5.44
N VAL A 123 -11.77 13.83 4.10
CA VAL A 123 -12.86 14.31 3.23
C VAL A 123 -14.06 13.37 3.35
N GLU A 124 -15.26 13.89 3.13
CA GLU A 124 -16.49 13.07 3.09
C GLU A 124 -16.33 11.87 2.13
N GLY A 125 -16.77 10.69 2.59
CA GLY A 125 -16.60 9.43 1.87
C GLY A 125 -15.27 8.71 2.14
N THR A 126 -14.33 9.34 2.85
CA THR A 126 -13.07 8.70 3.28
C THR A 126 -13.01 8.55 4.80
N TYR A 127 -12.28 7.54 5.28
CA TYR A 127 -12.03 7.35 6.70
C TYR A 127 -10.54 7.11 6.92
N SER A 128 -10.04 7.53 8.08
CA SER A 128 -8.69 7.22 8.56
C SER A 128 -8.80 6.57 9.92
N LEU A 129 -8.09 5.47 10.10
CA LEU A 129 -7.96 4.77 11.38
C LEU A 129 -6.77 5.32 12.21
N GLY A 130 -6.18 6.44 11.77
CA GLY A 130 -4.96 6.97 12.35
C GLY A 130 -3.79 6.04 12.07
N SER A 131 -3.27 5.38 13.11
CA SER A 131 -2.20 4.36 13.00
C SER A 131 -2.71 2.93 13.04
N GLY A 132 -4.03 2.72 13.08
CA GLY A 132 -4.63 1.39 13.04
C GLY A 132 -4.60 0.78 11.65
N ILE A 133 -4.51 -0.55 11.59
CA ILE A 133 -4.70 -1.35 10.38
C ILE A 133 -6.02 -2.07 10.52
N LYS A 134 -6.81 -2.12 9.43
CA LYS A 134 -8.05 -2.88 9.37
C LYS A 134 -8.07 -3.68 8.08
N PHE A 135 -8.45 -4.94 8.21
CA PHE A 135 -8.70 -5.84 7.09
C PHE A 135 -10.20 -6.09 6.99
N ASP A 136 -10.83 -5.57 5.93
CA ASP A 136 -12.24 -5.79 5.61
C ASP A 136 -12.47 -6.37 4.21
N GLU A 137 -11.40 -6.63 3.48
CA GLU A 137 -11.38 -7.31 2.19
C GLU A 137 -10.47 -8.54 2.31
N TRP A 138 -11.04 -9.70 2.04
CA TRP A 138 -10.43 -11.02 2.15
C TRP A 138 -10.65 -11.79 0.85
N ASP A 139 -10.48 -11.14 -0.30
CA ASP A 139 -10.44 -11.81 -1.61
C ASP A 139 -9.14 -12.62 -1.76
N GLU A 140 -8.04 -12.07 -1.24
CA GLU A 140 -6.75 -12.71 -1.07
C GLU A 140 -6.26 -12.51 0.36
N LEU A 141 -5.33 -13.35 0.81
CA LEU A 141 -4.71 -13.18 2.13
C LEU A 141 -3.78 -11.95 2.09
N PRO A 142 -4.04 -10.89 2.87
CA PRO A 142 -3.22 -9.68 2.81
C PRO A 142 -1.76 -9.96 3.17
N ALA A 143 -0.85 -9.12 2.67
CA ALA A 143 0.57 -9.23 2.98
C ALA A 143 0.82 -9.14 4.51
N GLY A 144 1.70 -10.00 5.02
CA GLY A 144 2.06 -10.08 6.43
C GLY A 144 1.32 -11.17 7.22
N PHE A 145 0.31 -11.81 6.62
CA PHE A 145 -0.28 -13.02 7.18
C PHE A 145 0.50 -14.27 6.73
N SER A 146 0.73 -15.20 7.65
CA SER A 146 1.29 -16.52 7.36
C SER A 146 0.35 -17.62 7.85
N ASN A 147 0.25 -18.69 7.07
CA ASN A 147 -0.53 -19.87 7.37
C ASN A 147 0.40 -21.03 7.73
N ILE A 148 0.16 -21.69 8.86
CA ILE A 148 0.93 -22.85 9.28
C ILE A 148 -0.06 -23.93 9.69
N ALA A 149 0.01 -25.09 9.06
CA ALA A 149 -0.81 -26.25 9.44
C ALA A 149 0.05 -27.32 10.10
N THR A 150 -0.44 -27.82 11.23
CA THR A 150 0.23 -28.84 12.04
C THR A 150 -0.76 -29.93 12.39
N PHE A 151 -0.33 -31.18 12.30
CA PHE A 151 -1.10 -32.31 12.78
C PHE A 151 -0.96 -32.42 14.31
N MET A 152 -2.06 -32.57 15.06
CA MET A 152 -1.98 -32.91 16.47
C MET A 152 -1.64 -34.40 16.62
N ASP A 153 -0.36 -34.72 16.72
CA ASP A 153 0.13 -36.08 16.98
C ASP A 153 -0.17 -36.48 18.43
N THR A 154 -1.39 -36.95 18.68
CA THR A 154 -1.83 -37.44 20.00
C THR A 154 -1.94 -38.97 20.07
N VAL A 155 -1.47 -39.70 19.06
CA VAL A 155 -1.55 -41.17 19.05
C VAL A 155 -0.17 -41.78 18.78
N VAL A 156 0.49 -42.21 19.86
CA VAL A 156 1.64 -43.14 19.79
C VAL A 156 1.12 -44.48 19.25
N GLY A 157 1.13 -44.64 17.93
CA GLY A 157 0.72 -45.85 17.21
C GLY A 157 1.59 -46.08 15.96
N PRO A 158 1.66 -47.32 15.44
CA PRO A 158 2.60 -47.69 14.37
C PRO A 158 2.43 -46.81 13.13
N SER A 159 3.56 -46.39 12.57
CA SER A 159 3.74 -45.34 11.56
C SER A 159 3.21 -45.66 10.15
N ASP A 160 2.18 -46.49 10.01
CA ASP A 160 1.68 -46.97 8.70
C ASP A 160 0.28 -46.45 8.32
N SER A 161 -0.29 -45.54 9.12
CA SER A 161 -1.53 -44.82 8.76
C SER A 161 -1.43 -43.33 9.10
N ARG A 162 -0.32 -42.69 8.68
CA ARG A 162 -0.28 -41.22 8.66
C ARG A 162 -1.22 -40.75 7.55
N PRO A 163 -2.27 -39.96 7.85
CA PRO A 163 -2.97 -39.22 6.81
C PRO A 163 -1.93 -38.40 6.04
N ASP A 164 -2.12 -38.26 4.72
CA ASP A 164 -1.33 -37.33 3.92
C ASP A 164 -1.14 -36.03 4.71
N GLY A 165 0.10 -35.59 4.89
CA GLY A 165 0.42 -34.49 5.81
C GLY A 165 -0.51 -33.28 5.60
N CYS A 166 -0.70 -32.46 6.64
CA CYS A 166 -1.58 -31.28 6.67
C CYS A 166 -1.22 -30.15 5.68
N ASN A 167 -0.54 -30.46 4.58
CA ASN A 167 -0.10 -29.55 3.53
C ASN A 167 -1.27 -28.89 2.77
N ASN A 168 -2.46 -29.51 2.78
CA ASN A 168 -3.67 -28.95 2.14
C ASN A 168 -4.53 -28.13 3.12
N SER A 169 -4.21 -28.15 4.41
CA SER A 169 -4.95 -27.44 5.44
C SER A 169 -4.46 -26.00 5.49
N SER A 170 -5.33 -25.02 5.24
CA SER A 170 -4.97 -23.61 5.25
C SER A 170 -6.17 -22.72 5.58
N TRP A 171 -5.89 -21.44 5.84
CA TRP A 171 -6.91 -20.40 5.93
C TRP A 171 -7.25 -19.90 4.53
N ILE A 172 -8.52 -20.02 4.15
CA ILE A 172 -9.01 -19.76 2.80
C ILE A 172 -9.81 -18.44 2.80
N PRO A 173 -9.45 -17.47 1.94
CA PRO A 173 -10.23 -16.26 1.73
C PRO A 173 -11.58 -16.53 1.05
N ARG A 174 -12.65 -15.90 1.55
CA ARG A 174 -14.03 -15.97 1.04
C ARG A 174 -14.61 -14.59 0.73
N GLY A 175 -13.75 -13.63 0.41
CA GLY A 175 -14.10 -12.25 0.06
C GLY A 175 -14.38 -11.38 1.29
N ASN A 176 -15.36 -11.75 2.11
CA ASN A 176 -15.68 -10.99 3.33
C ASN A 176 -15.05 -11.57 4.60
N TYR A 177 -14.68 -12.85 4.57
CA TYR A 177 -14.12 -13.57 5.70
C TYR A 177 -13.05 -14.56 5.28
N ILE A 178 -12.36 -15.10 6.27
CA ILE A 178 -11.47 -16.24 6.12
C ILE A 178 -12.01 -17.42 6.92
N GLU A 179 -11.84 -18.62 6.37
CA GLU A 179 -12.23 -19.87 7.03
C GLU A 179 -11.07 -20.86 7.06
N SER A 180 -10.93 -21.57 8.17
CA SER A 180 -10.02 -22.71 8.27
C SER A 180 -10.63 -23.95 7.60
N ASN A 181 -9.78 -24.89 7.18
CA ASN A 181 -10.20 -26.21 6.72
C ASN A 181 -10.94 -26.97 7.86
N ARG A 182 -11.75 -27.97 7.49
CA ARG A 182 -12.52 -28.85 8.39
C ARG A 182 -11.92 -30.26 8.41
N ASP A 183 -10.61 -30.33 8.55
CA ASP A 183 -9.86 -31.56 8.69
C ASP A 183 -9.39 -31.72 10.14
N ASP A 184 -8.76 -32.86 10.44
CA ASP A 184 -8.18 -33.15 11.75
C ASP A 184 -6.84 -32.39 11.98
N CYS A 185 -6.58 -31.36 11.17
CA CYS A 185 -5.36 -30.56 11.21
C CYS A 185 -5.61 -29.23 11.92
N THR A 186 -4.67 -28.82 12.76
CA THR A 186 -4.70 -27.50 13.40
C THR A 186 -4.03 -26.49 12.48
N VAL A 187 -4.78 -25.48 12.03
CA VAL A 187 -4.25 -24.42 11.17
C VAL A 187 -4.14 -23.11 11.93
N SER A 188 -2.91 -22.61 12.08
CA SER A 188 -2.57 -21.32 12.68
C SER A 188 -2.50 -20.23 11.63
N LEU A 189 -3.15 -19.09 11.91
CA LEU A 189 -2.98 -17.85 11.16
C LEU A 189 -2.16 -16.89 12.01
N ILE A 190 -1.02 -16.44 11.49
CA ILE A 190 -0.09 -15.58 12.22
C ILE A 190 0.01 -14.25 11.48
N TYR A 191 -0.06 -13.15 12.24
CA TYR A 191 0.14 -11.80 11.73
C TYR A 191 1.10 -11.06 12.66
N ALA A 192 2.24 -10.64 12.11
CA ALA A 192 3.29 -9.96 12.87
C ALA A 192 3.24 -8.45 12.61
N VAL A 193 3.19 -7.65 13.67
CA VAL A 193 3.20 -6.19 13.60
C VAL A 193 4.18 -5.59 14.60
N HIS A 194 4.79 -4.48 14.22
CA HIS A 194 5.59 -3.65 15.12
C HIS A 194 4.73 -2.51 15.63
N LEU A 195 4.48 -2.50 16.93
CA LEU A 195 3.65 -1.49 17.57
C LEU A 195 4.47 -0.25 17.89
N LYS A 196 3.92 0.89 17.50
CA LYS A 196 4.46 2.20 17.90
C LYS A 196 3.84 2.71 19.19
N LYS A 197 2.68 2.15 19.57
CA LYS A 197 1.87 2.48 20.74
C LYS A 197 1.11 1.23 21.16
N SER A 198 0.87 1.09 22.46
CA SER A 198 -0.07 0.11 23.00
C SER A 198 -1.44 0.27 22.35
N GLY A 199 -2.07 -0.87 22.08
CA GLY A 199 -3.30 -0.91 21.31
C GLY A 199 -4.11 -2.15 21.60
N TYR A 200 -5.08 -2.40 20.74
CA TYR A 200 -5.87 -3.62 20.81
C TYR A 200 -6.04 -4.19 19.41
N VAL A 201 -6.07 -5.51 19.34
CA VAL A 201 -6.48 -6.24 18.15
C VAL A 201 -7.93 -6.65 18.37
N PHE A 202 -8.80 -6.27 17.44
CA PHE A 202 -10.20 -6.62 17.46
C PHE A 202 -10.54 -7.47 16.24
N PHE A 203 -11.17 -8.61 16.48
CA PHE A 203 -11.73 -9.43 15.42
C PHE A 203 -13.05 -10.07 15.90
N GLU A 204 -13.92 -10.31 14.94
CA GLU A 204 -15.15 -11.05 15.18
C GLU A 204 -15.00 -12.47 14.69
N TYR A 205 -15.61 -13.40 15.41
CA TYR A 205 -15.44 -14.80 15.12
C TYR A 205 -16.78 -15.55 15.28
N GLN A 206 -16.95 -16.63 14.53
CA GLN A 206 -18.12 -17.51 14.61
C GLN A 206 -17.67 -18.97 14.74
N TYR A 207 -18.46 -19.75 15.48
CA TYR A 207 -18.35 -21.20 15.49
C TYR A 207 -19.49 -21.78 14.67
N VAL A 208 -19.20 -22.83 13.91
CA VAL A 208 -20.24 -23.66 13.28
C VAL A 208 -20.38 -24.99 13.97
N ASP A 209 -19.31 -25.46 14.61
CA ASP A 209 -19.29 -26.68 15.39
C ASP A 209 -18.68 -26.38 16.77
N ASN A 210 -19.26 -26.96 17.82
CA ASN A 210 -18.80 -26.80 19.21
C ASN A 210 -17.46 -27.50 19.49
N ASN A 211 -16.96 -28.29 18.54
CA ASN A 211 -15.71 -29.05 18.66
C ASN A 211 -14.49 -28.29 18.11
N ILE A 212 -14.68 -27.09 17.57
CA ILE A 212 -13.58 -26.26 17.06
C ILE A 212 -13.15 -25.32 18.19
N PHE A 213 -11.89 -25.43 18.59
CA PHE A 213 -11.26 -24.54 19.58
C PHE A 213 -10.38 -23.53 18.83
N PHE A 214 -10.66 -22.23 19.00
CA PHE A 214 -9.76 -21.16 18.55
C PHE A 214 -9.00 -20.62 19.76
N GLU A 215 -7.67 -20.71 19.71
CA GLU A 215 -6.78 -20.13 20.71
C GLU A 215 -6.02 -18.96 20.07
N PHE A 216 -5.93 -17.87 20.81
CA PHE A 216 -5.25 -16.65 20.37
C PHE A 216 -4.01 -16.45 21.21
N PHE A 217 -2.86 -16.44 20.55
CA PHE A 217 -1.59 -16.20 21.19
C PHE A 217 -1.13 -14.78 20.88
N GLU A 218 -0.90 -14.01 21.91
CA GLU A 218 -0.15 -12.77 21.83
C GLU A 218 1.29 -13.08 22.23
N LYS A 219 2.22 -12.81 21.31
CA LYS A 219 3.65 -12.86 21.60
C LYS A 219 4.19 -11.44 21.57
N GLU A 220 4.55 -10.94 22.75
CA GLU A 220 5.13 -9.62 22.92
C GLU A 220 6.66 -9.76 23.02
N ASP A 221 7.38 -9.15 22.08
CA ASP A 221 8.85 -9.13 22.07
C ASP A 221 9.41 -7.80 22.67
N HIS A 222 8.55 -6.85 23.09
CA HIS A 222 8.97 -5.52 23.57
C HIS A 222 8.03 -4.96 24.66
N PHE A 223 8.14 -3.67 25.04
CA PHE A 223 7.41 -3.06 26.17
C PHE A 223 5.97 -2.61 25.86
N GLU A 224 5.54 -2.66 24.58
CA GLU A 224 4.21 -2.21 24.14
C GLU A 224 3.15 -3.32 24.16
N SER A 225 2.24 -3.26 25.15
CA SER A 225 1.18 -4.27 25.26
C SER A 225 0.11 -4.18 24.18
N VAL A 226 -0.34 -5.34 23.70
CA VAL A 226 -1.61 -5.48 22.95
C VAL A 226 -2.66 -6.02 23.91
N GLN A 227 -3.90 -5.67 23.63
CA GLN A 227 -5.05 -6.37 24.20
C GLN A 227 -5.79 -7.09 23.08
N LEU A 228 -5.88 -8.40 23.18
CA LEU A 228 -6.77 -9.18 22.34
C LEU A 228 -8.22 -8.97 22.77
N LYS A 229 -9.04 -8.43 21.86
CA LYS A 229 -10.48 -8.31 22.03
C LYS A 229 -11.16 -9.15 20.96
N SER A 230 -11.96 -10.12 21.38
CA SER A 230 -12.71 -10.98 20.48
C SER A 230 -14.20 -10.86 20.78
N SER A 231 -15.01 -10.80 19.73
CA SER A 231 -16.47 -10.78 19.85
C SER A 231 -17.05 -11.94 19.05
N ARG A 232 -18.00 -12.66 19.66
CA ARG A 232 -18.74 -13.72 18.97
C ARG A 232 -19.90 -13.10 18.21
N SER A 233 -19.91 -13.25 16.90
CA SER A 233 -21.05 -12.80 16.10
C SER A 233 -22.26 -13.74 16.32
N PRO A 234 -23.46 -13.22 16.64
CA PRO A 234 -24.66 -14.04 16.69
C PRO A 234 -25.00 -14.55 15.29
N ASN A 235 -25.30 -15.85 15.18
CA ASN A 235 -25.60 -16.56 13.92
C ASN A 235 -26.47 -15.73 12.97
N ILE A 236 -26.05 -15.65 11.70
CA ILE A 236 -26.89 -15.25 10.56
C ILE A 236 -27.95 -16.33 10.29
#